data_AF-A0A2K3E6A4-F1
#
_entry.id   AF-A0A2K3E6A4-F1
#
_cell.length_a   1.000
_cell.length_b   1.000
_cell.length_c   1.000
_cell.angle_alpha   90.00
_cell.angle_beta   90.00
_cell.angle_gamma   90.00
#
_symmetry.space_group_name_H-M   'P 1'
#
loop_
_entity.id
_entity.type
_entity.pdbx_description
1 polymer ?
#
loop_
_entity_poly.entity_id
_entity_poly.type
_entity_poly.pdbx_seq_one_letter_code
_entity_poly.pdbx_strand_id
1 'polypeptide(L)'
;MGIDGNTNGVGKVGPAAATARELLRVPLLPEEQCRPAATVCVTGATGYVAGPIIARLLAAGHRVRATARDTSPSQPAVAALLALPGASERLQLFAADLLQLGSFDEAVAGCDVVIHTASPFALSVGRGQARRLLLEPAVRGVENVIGAVNRSPCVRRVVLTSSIAATCARADDHHPRPRAHKASPSAATTAVASEAGAASGSSKSDDPLLRDTNIAAPPDGPTDAPSSVSTSLEAGSGGSGGSESGATAGGGASGGHQGGGEDGVIDERHWNNVASEDFLPYSWSKTEAERRAWELAAQQDRWRLVSVLPGFVLGPCVGGGGGRSRSESVMLLRRLCEGAMWPAAPNMGLATADVRDVAAAHCRAALLPGASGRYLVVGGGTRMWRLTALVAALYPGGAVRRSVAVAPRALVAALGPAVLHLGSDVVEATWGPPPRFSTRRAAEELGLRSWVPLEESLRDMVEDLASKGLVRHPLSRGGIVLGKQAAWLLALGLVVLLAVVFGAAAALRTLRG
;
A
#
# COMPACT_ATOMS: atom_id res chain seq x y z
N MET A 1 -20.79 60.82 18.18
CA MET A 1 -20.74 59.73 19.18
C MET A 1 -21.84 58.74 18.84
N GLY A 2 -21.68 57.47 19.22
CA GLY A 2 -22.53 56.36 18.78
C GLY A 2 -21.73 55.38 17.91
N ILE A 3 -21.12 54.39 18.54
CA ILE A 3 -20.45 53.26 17.89
C ILE A 3 -21.10 52.00 18.45
N ASP A 4 -21.96 51.37 17.65
CA ASP A 4 -22.53 50.04 17.87
C ASP A 4 -22.75 49.44 16.46
N GLY A 5 -22.52 48.16 16.19
CA GLY A 5 -22.01 47.09 17.07
C GLY A 5 -21.86 45.77 16.31
N ASN A 6 -21.40 45.82 15.05
CA ASN A 6 -21.41 44.66 14.15
C ASN A 6 -20.33 43.62 14.48
N THR A 7 -20.63 42.71 15.41
CA THR A 7 -19.75 41.59 15.76
C THR A 7 -20.20 40.27 15.13
N ASN A 8 -19.49 39.89 14.07
CA ASN A 8 -19.12 38.51 13.74
C ASN A 8 -20.26 37.51 13.45
N GLY A 9 -20.80 37.59 12.23
CA GLY A 9 -21.47 36.46 11.59
C GLY A 9 -20.52 35.31 11.23
N VAL A 10 -20.03 34.57 12.24
CA VAL A 10 -19.29 33.30 12.02
C VAL A 10 -20.30 32.22 11.63
N GLY A 11 -20.58 32.12 10.34
CA GLY A 11 -21.46 31.09 9.79
C GLY A 11 -20.98 29.69 10.18
N LYS A 12 -21.88 28.89 10.77
CA LYS A 12 -21.58 27.49 11.15
C LYS A 12 -21.32 26.67 9.88
N VAL A 13 -20.05 26.44 9.57
CA VAL A 13 -19.62 25.58 8.46
C VAL A 13 -20.23 24.19 8.66
N GLY A 14 -20.96 23.70 7.66
CA GLY A 14 -21.60 22.38 7.73
C GLY A 14 -20.59 21.24 7.90
N PRO A 15 -20.95 20.13 8.57
CA PRO A 15 -19.99 19.11 9.00
C PRO A 15 -19.15 18.54 7.86
N ALA A 16 -19.74 18.27 6.69
CA ALA A 16 -18.99 17.75 5.55
C ALA A 16 -18.01 18.77 4.93
N ALA A 17 -18.29 20.07 5.03
CA ALA A 17 -17.35 21.13 4.61
C ALA A 17 -16.21 21.31 5.62
N ALA A 18 -16.47 21.07 6.91
CA ALA A 18 -15.41 20.97 7.93
C ALA A 18 -14.51 19.75 7.67
N THR A 19 -15.09 18.56 7.43
CA THR A 19 -14.34 17.35 7.05
C THR A 19 -13.54 17.56 5.75
N ALA A 20 -14.10 18.22 4.75
CA ALA A 20 -13.38 18.51 3.50
C ALA A 20 -12.18 19.46 3.71
N ARG A 21 -12.36 20.54 4.49
CA ARG A 21 -11.25 21.45 4.86
C ARG A 21 -10.15 20.70 5.63
N GLU A 22 -10.55 19.82 6.54
CA GLU A 22 -9.66 19.03 7.38
C GLU A 22 -8.84 18.00 6.58
N LEU A 23 -9.42 17.44 5.52
CA LEU A 23 -8.73 16.54 4.58
C LEU A 23 -7.79 17.27 3.60
N LEU A 24 -7.89 18.59 3.51
CA LEU A 24 -7.09 19.45 2.62
C LEU A 24 -5.96 20.20 3.34
N ARG A 25 -5.57 19.80 4.56
CA ARG A 25 -4.39 20.38 5.26
C ARG A 25 -3.10 20.24 4.45
N VAL A 26 -2.94 19.16 3.67
CA VAL A 26 -1.85 19.04 2.68
C VAL A 26 -2.22 19.87 1.44
N PRO A 27 -1.49 20.94 1.08
CA PRO A 27 -1.91 21.85 0.01
C PRO A 27 -2.10 21.16 -1.34
N LEU A 28 -3.11 21.60 -2.10
CA LEU A 28 -3.24 21.28 -3.52
C LEU A 28 -2.16 22.02 -4.31
N LEU A 29 -1.37 21.29 -5.10
CA LEU A 29 -0.45 21.92 -6.06
C LEU A 29 -1.23 22.50 -7.26
N PRO A 30 -0.68 23.48 -8.00
CA PRO A 30 -1.24 23.91 -9.29
C PRO A 30 -1.33 22.77 -10.30
N GLU A 31 -0.37 21.85 -10.30
CA GLU A 31 -0.29 20.67 -11.18
C GLU A 31 -1.31 19.58 -10.80
N GLU A 32 -1.97 19.69 -9.64
CA GLU A 32 -3.13 18.87 -9.29
C GLU A 32 -4.45 19.46 -9.83
N GLN A 33 -4.46 20.70 -10.35
CA GLN A 33 -5.66 21.43 -10.79
C GLN A 33 -5.72 21.56 -12.32
N CYS A 34 -5.32 20.48 -13.01
CA CYS A 34 -5.15 20.44 -14.46
C CYS A 34 -6.40 20.90 -15.25
N ARG A 35 -6.15 21.65 -16.33
CA ARG A 35 -7.16 22.04 -17.33
C ARG A 35 -6.75 21.46 -18.70
N PRO A 36 -7.62 20.70 -19.39
CA PRO A 36 -8.95 20.26 -18.97
C PRO A 36 -8.91 19.32 -17.75
N ALA A 37 -9.99 19.31 -16.98
CA ALA A 37 -10.10 18.49 -15.77
C ALA A 37 -10.34 17.02 -16.13
N ALA A 38 -9.40 16.15 -15.75
CA ALA A 38 -9.50 14.70 -15.94
C ALA A 38 -10.74 14.07 -15.27
N THR A 39 -11.19 12.95 -15.83
CA THR A 39 -12.15 12.01 -15.24
C THR A 39 -11.41 10.82 -14.65
N VAL A 40 -11.51 10.64 -13.34
CA VAL A 40 -10.74 9.66 -12.57
C VAL A 40 -11.65 8.60 -11.97
N CYS A 41 -11.39 7.32 -12.25
CA CYS A 41 -12.06 6.22 -11.55
C CYS A 41 -11.33 5.93 -10.22
N VAL A 42 -12.06 5.70 -9.12
CA VAL A 42 -11.50 5.36 -7.80
C VAL A 42 -12.18 4.11 -7.26
N THR A 43 -11.46 2.99 -7.17
CA THR A 43 -12.07 1.73 -6.71
C THR A 43 -12.14 1.66 -5.19
N GLY A 44 -13.24 1.14 -4.64
CA GLY A 44 -13.37 0.91 -3.20
C GLY A 44 -13.67 2.17 -2.39
N ALA A 45 -14.53 3.05 -2.91
CA ALA A 45 -14.87 4.38 -2.41
C ALA A 45 -15.13 4.49 -0.90
N THR A 46 -15.77 3.48 -0.31
CA THR A 46 -16.11 3.41 1.13
C THR A 46 -14.94 2.98 2.02
N GLY A 47 -13.76 2.74 1.44
CA GLY A 47 -12.51 2.43 2.14
C GLY A 47 -11.86 3.65 2.80
N TYR A 48 -11.03 3.39 3.81
CA TYR A 48 -10.41 4.40 4.68
C TYR A 48 -9.56 5.44 3.92
N VAL A 49 -8.83 5.00 2.88
CA VAL A 49 -7.97 5.84 2.04
C VAL A 49 -8.71 6.44 0.83
N ALA A 50 -9.70 5.72 0.29
CA ALA A 50 -10.41 6.11 -0.93
C ALA A 50 -11.23 7.41 -0.74
N GLY A 51 -11.90 7.57 0.39
CA GLY A 51 -12.67 8.79 0.68
C GLY A 51 -11.84 10.08 0.64
N PRO A 52 -10.70 10.16 1.35
CA PRO A 52 -9.77 11.28 1.25
C PRO A 52 -9.21 11.54 -0.17
N ILE A 53 -8.96 10.50 -0.97
CA ILE A 53 -8.60 10.65 -2.40
C ILE A 53 -9.76 11.32 -3.17
N ILE A 54 -10.99 10.84 -3.01
CA ILE A 54 -12.19 11.38 -3.67
C ILE A 54 -12.39 12.85 -3.28
N ALA A 55 -12.29 13.19 -1.98
CA ALA A 55 -12.40 14.55 -1.49
C ALA A 55 -11.36 15.48 -2.11
N ARG A 56 -10.10 15.02 -2.24
CA ARG A 56 -9.02 15.78 -2.86
C ARG A 56 -9.24 16.01 -4.36
N LEU A 57 -9.66 14.99 -5.10
CA LEU A 57 -9.98 15.10 -6.53
C LEU A 57 -11.15 16.06 -6.80
N LEU A 58 -12.22 16.00 -6.01
CA LEU A 58 -13.38 16.90 -6.14
C LEU A 58 -13.03 18.37 -5.86
N ALA A 59 -12.14 18.61 -4.88
CA ALA A 59 -11.62 19.92 -4.53
C ALA A 59 -10.63 20.47 -5.58
N ALA A 60 -9.86 19.59 -6.22
CA ALA A 60 -9.02 19.92 -7.37
C ALA A 60 -9.81 20.19 -8.68
N GLY A 61 -11.13 19.93 -8.68
CA GLY A 61 -12.03 20.19 -9.82
C GLY A 61 -12.25 19.00 -10.75
N HIS A 62 -11.70 17.83 -10.43
CA HIS A 62 -11.82 16.63 -11.26
C HIS A 62 -13.20 15.96 -11.19
N ARG A 63 -13.59 15.28 -12.27
CA ARG A 63 -14.72 14.33 -12.28
C ARG A 63 -14.26 13.01 -11.68
N VAL A 64 -15.06 12.42 -10.80
CA VAL A 64 -14.72 11.22 -10.04
C VAL A 64 -15.81 10.15 -10.23
N ARG A 65 -15.41 8.98 -10.73
CA ARG A 65 -16.26 7.79 -10.77
C ARG A 65 -15.80 6.81 -9.71
N ALA A 66 -16.50 6.72 -8.58
CA ALA A 66 -16.05 5.93 -7.44
C ALA A 66 -16.86 4.63 -7.30
N THR A 67 -16.21 3.49 -7.05
CA THR A 67 -16.90 2.18 -7.01
C THR A 67 -17.05 1.63 -5.59
N ALA A 68 -18.21 1.04 -5.29
CA ALA A 68 -18.47 0.35 -4.03
C ALA A 68 -19.45 -0.82 -4.25
N ARG A 69 -19.46 -1.81 -3.36
CA ARG A 69 -20.45 -2.92 -3.41
C ARG A 69 -21.89 -2.45 -3.20
N ASP A 70 -22.06 -1.40 -2.41
CA ASP A 70 -23.34 -0.79 -2.07
C ASP A 70 -23.15 0.73 -2.19
N THR A 71 -23.97 1.33 -3.07
CA THR A 71 -24.00 2.76 -3.39
C THR A 71 -25.24 3.45 -2.81
N SER A 72 -26.00 2.78 -1.95
CA SER A 72 -27.16 3.35 -1.27
C SER A 72 -26.75 4.50 -0.34
N PRO A 73 -27.43 5.67 -0.40
CA PRO A 73 -27.27 6.74 0.58
C PRO A 73 -27.60 6.33 2.03
N SER A 74 -28.25 5.19 2.26
CA SER A 74 -28.44 4.64 3.62
C SER A 74 -27.13 4.14 4.26
N GLN A 75 -26.08 3.87 3.48
CA GLN A 75 -24.75 3.55 4.00
C GLN A 75 -24.05 4.83 4.48
N PRO A 76 -23.66 4.95 5.76
CA PRO A 76 -23.07 6.20 6.27
C PRO A 76 -21.75 6.60 5.61
N ALA A 77 -21.03 5.65 5.00
CA ALA A 77 -19.84 5.95 4.20
C ALA A 77 -20.19 6.56 2.84
N VAL A 78 -21.30 6.15 2.22
CA VAL A 78 -21.82 6.73 0.97
C VAL A 78 -22.41 8.10 1.21
N ALA A 79 -23.24 8.27 2.26
CA ALA A 79 -23.78 9.56 2.65
C ALA A 79 -22.68 10.61 2.88
N ALA A 80 -21.58 10.22 3.54
CA ALA A 80 -20.43 11.11 3.76
C ALA A 80 -19.69 11.49 2.46
N LEU A 81 -19.61 10.58 1.47
CA LEU A 81 -19.04 10.87 0.15
C LEU A 81 -19.92 11.83 -0.66
N LEU A 82 -21.24 11.60 -0.68
CA LEU A 82 -22.21 12.43 -1.39
C LEU A 82 -22.34 13.84 -0.79
N ALA A 83 -21.98 14.01 0.48
CA ALA A 83 -21.96 15.31 1.16
C ALA A 83 -20.67 16.12 0.93
N LEU A 84 -19.66 15.59 0.24
CA LEU A 84 -18.41 16.31 -0.03
C LEU A 84 -18.64 17.52 -0.96
N PRO A 85 -17.93 18.66 -0.77
CA PRO A 85 -18.01 19.79 -1.69
C PRO A 85 -17.73 19.38 -3.15
N GLY A 86 -18.63 19.75 -4.06
CA GLY A 86 -18.57 19.39 -5.48
C GLY A 86 -19.04 17.97 -5.83
N ALA A 87 -19.39 17.11 -4.86
CA ALA A 87 -19.86 15.75 -5.14
C ALA A 87 -21.13 15.74 -6.00
N SER A 88 -22.09 16.63 -5.74
CA SER A 88 -23.32 16.79 -6.51
C SER A 88 -23.13 17.12 -8.01
N GLU A 89 -21.95 17.63 -8.38
CA GLU A 89 -21.62 18.05 -9.75
C GLU A 89 -20.64 17.08 -10.45
N ARG A 90 -19.78 16.42 -9.66
CA ARG A 90 -18.57 15.74 -10.16
C ARG A 90 -18.36 14.33 -9.60
N LEU A 91 -19.10 13.86 -8.60
CA LEU A 91 -19.02 12.49 -8.10
C LEU A 91 -20.14 11.63 -8.70
N GLN A 92 -19.77 10.48 -9.28
CA GLN A 92 -20.68 9.42 -9.70
C GLN A 92 -20.30 8.13 -8.97
N LEU A 93 -21.29 7.38 -8.48
CA LEU A 93 -21.09 6.15 -7.71
C LEU A 93 -21.57 4.92 -8.49
N PHE A 94 -20.72 3.91 -8.63
CA PHE A 94 -21.00 2.70 -9.40
C PHE A 94 -20.95 1.46 -8.49
N ALA A 95 -21.90 0.54 -8.69
CA ALA A 95 -21.95 -0.73 -7.98
C ALA A 95 -20.92 -1.71 -8.58
N ALA A 96 -19.93 -2.13 -7.79
CA ALA A 96 -18.90 -3.08 -8.24
C ALA A 96 -18.42 -3.99 -7.10
N ASP A 97 -18.02 -5.23 -7.44
CA ASP A 97 -17.29 -6.10 -6.53
C ASP A 97 -15.96 -6.59 -7.15
N LEU A 98 -14.93 -6.62 -6.31
CA LEU A 98 -13.56 -6.94 -6.69
C LEU A 98 -13.40 -8.31 -7.37
N LEU A 99 -14.30 -9.26 -7.09
CA LEU A 99 -14.28 -10.62 -7.65
C LEU A 99 -15.21 -10.82 -8.86
N GLN A 100 -16.14 -9.89 -9.09
CA GLN A 100 -17.09 -9.97 -10.21
C GLN A 100 -16.47 -9.34 -11.46
N LEU A 101 -16.07 -10.21 -12.40
CA LEU A 101 -15.57 -9.82 -13.72
C LEU A 101 -16.58 -8.90 -14.44
N GLY A 102 -16.07 -7.85 -15.09
CA GLY A 102 -16.88 -6.86 -15.80
C GLY A 102 -17.53 -5.77 -14.93
N SER A 103 -17.60 -5.94 -13.60
CA SER A 103 -18.31 -5.00 -12.71
C SER A 103 -17.65 -3.61 -12.57
N PHE A 104 -16.44 -3.42 -13.12
CA PHE A 104 -15.74 -2.13 -13.15
C PHE A 104 -15.87 -1.40 -14.50
N ASP A 105 -16.42 -2.04 -15.52
CA ASP A 105 -16.31 -1.57 -16.91
C ASP A 105 -17.01 -0.23 -17.12
N GLU A 106 -18.25 -0.08 -16.62
CA GLU A 106 -19.01 1.18 -16.67
C GLU A 106 -18.31 2.32 -15.90
N ALA A 107 -17.73 2.00 -14.74
CA ALA A 107 -17.01 2.96 -13.91
C ALA A 107 -15.68 3.43 -14.54
N VAL A 108 -15.06 2.60 -15.38
CA VAL A 108 -13.76 2.87 -16.04
C VAL A 108 -13.94 3.39 -17.48
N ALA A 109 -15.09 3.17 -18.11
CA ALA A 109 -15.42 3.61 -19.47
C ALA A 109 -15.36 5.14 -19.62
N GLY A 110 -14.37 5.66 -20.37
CA GLY A 110 -14.18 7.10 -20.56
C GLY A 110 -13.49 7.82 -19.40
N CYS A 111 -12.80 7.11 -18.52
CA CYS A 111 -11.85 7.71 -17.56
C CYS A 111 -10.46 7.87 -18.20
N ASP A 112 -9.75 8.93 -17.81
CA ASP A 112 -8.35 9.19 -18.20
C ASP A 112 -7.37 8.43 -17.28
N VAL A 113 -7.76 8.27 -16.01
CA VAL A 113 -6.95 7.66 -14.94
C VAL A 113 -7.80 6.74 -14.08
N VAL A 114 -7.22 5.63 -13.60
CA VAL A 114 -7.83 4.75 -12.59
C VAL A 114 -6.94 4.67 -11.35
N ILE A 115 -7.50 4.97 -10.18
CA ILE A 115 -6.85 4.79 -8.88
C ILE A 115 -7.46 3.55 -8.21
N HIS A 116 -6.71 2.46 -8.19
CA HIS A 116 -7.13 1.18 -7.65
C HIS A 116 -6.74 1.05 -6.17
N THR A 117 -7.72 1.27 -5.27
CA THR A 117 -7.53 1.11 -3.81
C THR A 117 -8.25 -0.11 -3.23
N ALA A 118 -9.20 -0.70 -3.97
CA ALA A 118 -9.98 -1.85 -3.53
C ALA A 118 -9.12 -3.12 -3.39
N SER A 119 -8.99 -3.63 -2.18
CA SER A 119 -8.16 -4.80 -1.85
C SER A 119 -8.82 -5.58 -0.71
N PRO A 120 -8.68 -6.92 -0.64
CA PRO A 120 -8.89 -7.61 0.63
C PRO A 120 -7.91 -7.08 1.68
N PHE A 121 -8.31 -7.13 2.95
CA PHE A 121 -7.47 -6.71 4.07
C PHE A 121 -7.83 -7.52 5.33
N ALA A 122 -6.84 -8.20 5.91
CA ALA A 122 -6.84 -8.75 7.26
C ALA A 122 -5.40 -9.00 7.70
N LEU A 123 -5.02 -8.66 8.94
CA LEU A 123 -3.68 -8.93 9.49
C LEU A 123 -3.55 -10.31 10.17
N SER A 124 -4.65 -11.06 10.26
CA SER A 124 -4.69 -12.42 10.78
C SER A 124 -5.78 -13.21 10.05
N VAL A 125 -5.44 -14.42 9.63
CA VAL A 125 -6.30 -15.40 8.94
C VAL A 125 -6.04 -16.79 9.53
N GLY A 126 -6.99 -17.72 9.40
CA GLY A 126 -6.74 -19.11 9.81
C GLY A 126 -5.65 -19.77 8.97
N ARG A 127 -4.94 -20.75 9.54
CA ARG A 127 -4.01 -21.60 8.78
C ARG A 127 -4.72 -22.22 7.57
N GLY A 128 -4.06 -22.23 6.41
CA GLY A 128 -4.65 -22.70 5.15
C GLY A 128 -5.78 -21.82 4.58
N GLN A 129 -6.03 -20.63 5.13
CA GLN A 129 -7.03 -19.68 4.59
C GLN A 129 -6.39 -18.49 3.86
N ALA A 130 -5.09 -18.26 4.02
CA ALA A 130 -4.37 -17.11 3.48
C ALA A 130 -4.52 -16.95 1.95
N ARG A 131 -4.31 -18.01 1.17
CA ARG A 131 -4.49 -17.98 -0.28
C ARG A 131 -5.91 -17.55 -0.68
N ARG A 132 -6.92 -18.24 -0.15
CA ARG A 132 -8.34 -18.02 -0.51
C ARG A 132 -8.91 -16.69 -0.04
N LEU A 133 -8.44 -16.16 1.10
CA LEU A 133 -8.99 -14.94 1.71
C LEU A 133 -8.18 -13.67 1.44
N LEU A 134 -6.89 -13.78 1.08
CA LEU A 134 -6.00 -12.64 0.85
C LEU A 134 -5.34 -12.67 -0.55
N LEU A 135 -4.63 -13.74 -0.92
CA LEU A 135 -3.91 -13.78 -2.20
C LEU A 135 -4.87 -13.72 -3.40
N GLU A 136 -5.71 -14.75 -3.56
CA GLU A 136 -6.56 -14.91 -4.74
C GLU A 136 -7.49 -13.70 -4.93
N PRO A 137 -8.10 -13.11 -3.88
CA PRO A 137 -8.92 -11.91 -4.05
C PRO A 137 -8.13 -10.62 -4.31
N ALA A 138 -6.86 -10.52 -3.91
CA ALA A 138 -6.01 -9.37 -4.24
C ALA A 138 -5.52 -9.45 -5.69
N VAL A 139 -4.98 -10.60 -6.10
CA VAL A 139 -4.46 -10.85 -7.45
C VAL A 139 -5.59 -10.76 -8.48
N ARG A 140 -6.71 -11.49 -8.30
CA ARG A 140 -7.86 -11.40 -9.21
C ARG A 140 -8.53 -10.03 -9.20
N GLY A 141 -8.43 -9.29 -8.10
CA GLY A 141 -8.92 -7.91 -8.01
C GLY A 141 -8.16 -6.94 -8.92
N VAL A 142 -6.84 -7.08 -8.95
CA VAL A 142 -5.95 -6.38 -9.89
C VAL A 142 -6.25 -6.80 -11.33
N GLU A 143 -6.37 -8.10 -11.61
CA GLU A 143 -6.69 -8.61 -12.95
C GLU A 143 -8.04 -8.12 -13.48
N ASN A 144 -9.09 -8.13 -12.65
CA ASN A 144 -10.43 -7.65 -13.02
C ASN A 144 -10.42 -6.15 -13.39
N VAL A 145 -9.72 -5.31 -12.61
CA VAL A 145 -9.68 -3.86 -12.85
C VAL A 145 -8.73 -3.50 -13.99
N ILE A 146 -7.58 -4.17 -14.13
CA ILE A 146 -6.72 -3.98 -15.31
C ILE A 146 -7.41 -4.50 -16.58
N GLY A 147 -8.23 -5.54 -16.50
CA GLY A 147 -9.12 -5.95 -17.58
C GLY A 147 -10.08 -4.85 -18.03
N ALA A 148 -10.72 -4.16 -17.08
CA ALA A 148 -11.60 -3.02 -17.36
C ALA A 148 -10.82 -1.82 -17.94
N VAL A 149 -9.62 -1.53 -17.44
CA VAL A 149 -8.69 -0.54 -18.01
C VAL A 149 -8.33 -0.89 -19.45
N ASN A 150 -8.00 -2.15 -19.73
CA ASN A 150 -7.63 -2.60 -21.07
C ASN A 150 -8.78 -2.49 -22.07
N ARG A 151 -10.04 -2.69 -21.62
CA ARG A 151 -11.25 -2.45 -22.43
C ARG A 151 -11.62 -0.97 -22.59
N SER A 152 -11.13 -0.06 -21.74
CA SER A 152 -11.40 1.38 -21.83
C SER A 152 -10.23 2.12 -22.51
N PRO A 153 -10.33 2.50 -23.81
CA PRO A 153 -9.21 3.05 -24.57
C PRO A 153 -8.74 4.44 -24.09
N CYS A 154 -9.57 5.16 -23.34
CA CYS A 154 -9.27 6.49 -22.81
C CYS A 154 -8.16 6.47 -21.75
N VAL A 155 -8.08 5.42 -20.93
CA VAL A 155 -7.17 5.37 -19.78
C VAL A 155 -5.71 5.47 -20.22
N ARG A 156 -4.96 6.40 -19.63
CA ARG A 156 -3.52 6.62 -19.84
C ARG A 156 -2.67 6.33 -18.60
N ARG A 157 -3.27 6.24 -17.41
CA ARG A 157 -2.56 5.92 -16.18
C ARG A 157 -3.39 5.06 -15.22
N VAL A 158 -2.72 4.15 -14.53
CA VAL A 158 -3.25 3.41 -13.39
C VAL A 158 -2.39 3.71 -12.17
N VAL A 159 -3.02 4.05 -11.04
CA VAL A 159 -2.36 4.22 -9.74
C VAL A 159 -2.81 3.10 -8.81
N LEU A 160 -1.88 2.31 -8.28
CA LEU A 160 -2.17 1.15 -7.42
C LEU A 160 -1.83 1.45 -5.95
N THR A 161 -2.79 1.22 -5.04
CA THR A 161 -2.55 1.22 -3.59
C THR A 161 -1.93 -0.12 -3.15
N SER A 162 -0.60 -0.20 -3.23
CA SER A 162 0.21 -1.25 -2.61
C SER A 162 0.41 -0.93 -1.11
N SER A 163 1.56 -1.25 -0.52
CA SER A 163 1.92 -0.95 0.88
C SER A 163 3.41 -1.19 1.10
N ILE A 164 4.02 -0.60 2.14
CA ILE A 164 5.37 -0.97 2.62
C ILE A 164 5.53 -2.47 2.92
N ALA A 165 4.42 -3.19 3.11
CA ALA A 165 4.39 -4.64 3.22
C ALA A 165 4.98 -5.35 1.99
N ALA A 166 5.00 -4.70 0.82
CA ALA A 166 5.58 -5.19 -0.43
C ALA A 166 7.07 -4.83 -0.63
N THR A 167 7.73 -4.17 0.35
CA THR A 167 9.16 -3.83 0.26
C THR A 167 10.07 -4.61 1.23
N CYS A 168 9.61 -4.97 2.43
CA CYS A 168 10.45 -5.69 3.42
C CYS A 168 9.63 -6.53 4.42
N ALA A 169 10.30 -7.43 5.16
CA ALA A 169 9.82 -7.91 6.47
C ALA A 169 10.59 -7.25 7.65
N ARG A 170 11.88 -6.95 7.49
CA ARG A 170 12.75 -6.24 8.44
C ARG A 170 13.71 -5.29 7.71
N ALA A 171 14.37 -4.39 8.45
CA ALA A 171 15.53 -3.64 7.95
C ALA A 171 16.78 -4.54 7.79
N ASP A 172 16.89 -5.58 8.62
CA ASP A 172 18.04 -6.48 8.68
C ASP A 172 18.02 -7.57 7.58
N ASP A 173 17.06 -7.52 6.64
CA ASP A 173 16.83 -8.53 5.59
C ASP A 173 17.88 -8.48 4.45
N HIS A 174 19.16 -8.23 4.78
CA HIS A 174 20.30 -8.46 3.89
C HIS A 174 20.50 -9.97 3.66
N HIS A 175 19.60 -10.56 2.86
CA HIS A 175 19.59 -11.94 2.39
C HIS A 175 19.70 -13.02 3.50
N PRO A 176 18.58 -13.45 4.12
CA PRO A 176 18.57 -14.71 4.85
C PRO A 176 18.87 -15.86 3.88
N ARG A 177 20.08 -16.44 3.96
CA ARG A 177 20.43 -17.66 3.21
C ARG A 177 19.33 -18.71 3.44
N PRO A 178 18.81 -19.39 2.39
CA PRO A 178 17.70 -20.31 2.56
C PRO A 178 18.07 -21.40 3.57
N ARG A 179 17.30 -21.49 4.66
CA ARG A 179 17.42 -22.62 5.59
C ARG A 179 17.11 -23.88 4.81
N ALA A 180 18.10 -24.76 4.69
CA ALA A 180 17.94 -26.04 4.01
C ALA A 180 16.81 -26.83 4.69
N HIS A 181 15.65 -26.91 4.02
CA HIS A 181 14.64 -27.89 4.36
C HIS A 181 15.28 -29.26 4.20
N LYS A 182 15.23 -30.09 5.25
CA LYS A 182 15.67 -31.49 5.15
C LYS A 182 14.80 -32.17 4.09
N ALA A 183 15.39 -32.51 2.95
CA ALA A 183 14.73 -33.33 1.97
C ALA A 183 14.36 -34.68 2.61
N SER A 184 13.10 -35.09 2.48
CA SER A 184 12.74 -36.49 2.74
C SER A 184 13.51 -37.38 1.75
N PRO A 185 13.99 -38.56 2.18
CA PRO A 185 14.82 -39.40 1.32
C PRO A 185 14.00 -39.95 0.15
N SER A 186 14.32 -39.49 -1.07
CA SER A 186 13.96 -40.23 -2.28
C SER A 186 14.84 -41.49 -2.38
N ALA A 187 14.35 -42.52 -3.06
CA ALA A 187 15.03 -43.81 -3.16
C ALA A 187 16.38 -43.72 -3.87
N ALA A 188 17.30 -44.62 -3.52
CA ALA A 188 18.66 -44.63 -4.02
C ALA A 188 18.77 -45.05 -5.50
N THR A 189 19.83 -44.54 -6.13
CA THR A 189 20.26 -44.86 -7.50
C THR A 189 20.50 -46.36 -7.72
N THR A 190 20.00 -46.88 -8.85
CA THR A 190 20.67 -47.97 -9.58
C THR A 190 20.85 -47.51 -11.03
N ALA A 191 22.10 -47.52 -11.51
CA ALA A 191 22.43 -47.23 -12.90
C ALA A 191 23.04 -48.49 -13.54
N VAL A 192 22.62 -48.80 -14.77
CA VAL A 192 23.24 -49.78 -15.67
C VAL A 192 23.27 -49.15 -17.06
N ALA A 193 24.29 -49.47 -17.86
CA ALA A 193 24.57 -48.83 -19.15
C ALA A 193 24.66 -49.86 -20.29
N SER A 194 24.74 -49.34 -21.53
CA SER A 194 24.83 -50.05 -22.83
C SER A 194 23.60 -50.93 -23.17
N GLU A 195 23.37 -51.36 -24.42
CA GLU A 195 24.17 -51.25 -25.65
C GLU A 195 23.29 -51.03 -26.90
N ALA A 196 23.81 -51.26 -28.12
CA ALA A 196 23.22 -50.78 -29.39
C ALA A 196 22.60 -51.86 -30.29
N GLY A 197 21.76 -51.41 -31.24
CA GLY A 197 21.19 -52.16 -32.35
C GLY A 197 19.67 -51.91 -32.51
N ALA A 198 19.00 -51.87 -33.65
CA ALA A 198 19.28 -51.81 -35.11
C ALA A 198 18.11 -52.56 -35.80
N ALA A 199 17.62 -52.08 -36.97
CA ALA A 199 16.55 -52.70 -37.78
C ALA A 199 15.13 -52.74 -37.13
N SER A 200 14.00 -52.80 -37.87
CA SER A 200 13.72 -52.47 -39.29
C SER A 200 12.22 -52.42 -39.62
N GLY A 201 11.81 -51.47 -40.48
CA GLY A 201 10.63 -51.50 -41.36
C GLY A 201 9.23 -51.21 -40.76
N SER A 202 8.14 -51.09 -41.54
CA SER A 202 7.99 -50.52 -42.92
C SER A 202 6.54 -50.61 -43.45
N SER A 203 5.79 -49.51 -43.47
CA SER A 203 4.70 -49.20 -44.43
C SER A 203 4.36 -47.70 -44.30
N LYS A 204 4.20 -46.86 -45.34
CA LYS A 204 3.63 -46.93 -46.71
C LYS A 204 2.10 -46.80 -46.82
N SER A 205 1.61 -45.57 -46.83
CA SER A 205 0.88 -44.95 -47.97
C SER A 205 0.58 -43.47 -47.66
N ASP A 206 0.26 -42.57 -48.61
CA ASP A 206 0.87 -42.32 -49.93
C ASP A 206 0.73 -40.81 -50.27
N ASP A 207 1.54 -40.32 -51.22
CA ASP A 207 1.70 -38.92 -51.68
C ASP A 207 0.64 -38.55 -52.77
N PRO A 208 0.66 -37.39 -53.50
CA PRO A 208 1.38 -36.13 -53.34
C PRO A 208 0.52 -34.83 -53.55
N LEU A 209 1.16 -33.65 -53.40
CA LEU A 209 1.20 -32.50 -54.35
C LEU A 209 1.90 -31.29 -53.67
N LEU A 210 3.22 -31.11 -53.82
CA LEU A 210 3.89 -30.22 -54.81
C LEU A 210 3.50 -28.72 -54.71
N ARG A 211 4.43 -27.73 -54.61
CA ARG A 211 5.92 -27.78 -54.65
C ARG A 211 6.58 -26.47 -54.13
N ASP A 212 7.87 -26.55 -53.79
CA ASP A 212 8.81 -25.44 -53.52
C ASP A 212 9.13 -24.59 -54.79
N THR A 213 9.93 -23.50 -54.83
CA THR A 213 10.97 -22.86 -53.96
C THR A 213 11.05 -21.36 -54.38
N ASN A 214 11.31 -20.34 -53.54
CA ASN A 214 12.57 -19.81 -52.97
C ASN A 214 13.53 -19.03 -53.95
N ILE A 215 14.31 -18.07 -53.39
CA ILE A 215 15.54 -17.38 -53.91
C ILE A 215 15.43 -16.01 -54.66
N ALA A 216 15.85 -14.95 -53.95
CA ALA A 216 16.71 -13.78 -54.29
C ALA A 216 16.44 -12.77 -55.46
N ALA A 217 17.17 -11.63 -55.36
CA ALA A 217 17.33 -10.47 -56.26
C ALA A 217 18.75 -9.83 -55.98
N PRO A 218 19.23 -8.71 -56.57
CA PRO A 218 18.76 -7.85 -57.69
C PRO A 218 19.81 -7.84 -58.86
N PRO A 219 20.01 -6.79 -59.72
CA PRO A 219 20.69 -5.52 -59.33
C PRO A 219 20.34 -4.20 -60.12
N ASP A 220 21.05 -3.11 -59.77
CA ASP A 220 21.41 -1.87 -60.51
C ASP A 220 20.41 -0.69 -60.76
N GLY A 221 20.99 0.53 -60.88
CA GLY A 221 20.35 1.86 -60.98
C GLY A 221 20.67 2.62 -62.29
N PRO A 222 21.07 3.93 -62.34
CA PRO A 222 21.31 4.92 -61.26
C PRO A 222 20.85 6.40 -61.59
N THR A 223 21.35 7.42 -60.85
CA THR A 223 21.46 8.88 -61.21
C THR A 223 20.16 9.72 -61.41
N ASP A 224 20.10 11.05 -61.21
CA ASP A 224 21.01 12.04 -60.58
C ASP A 224 20.25 13.32 -60.12
N ALA A 225 20.92 14.26 -59.43
CA ALA A 225 20.38 15.58 -59.07
C ALA A 225 21.42 16.73 -59.20
N PRO A 226 21.02 17.99 -59.50
CA PRO A 226 21.89 19.17 -59.50
C PRO A 226 21.68 20.10 -58.28
N SER A 227 22.59 21.06 -58.06
CA SER A 227 22.76 21.79 -56.79
C SER A 227 23.12 23.29 -56.93
N SER A 228 22.89 24.06 -55.86
CA SER A 228 23.51 25.35 -55.51
C SER A 228 23.26 25.64 -54.01
N VAL A 229 24.20 26.10 -53.14
CA VAL A 229 25.22 27.18 -53.18
C VAL A 229 24.58 28.57 -52.92
N SER A 230 24.99 29.42 -51.96
CA SER A 230 25.93 29.34 -50.80
C SER A 230 25.77 30.61 -49.90
N THR A 231 26.66 30.79 -48.91
CA THR A 231 26.89 31.92 -47.96
C THR A 231 26.06 31.89 -46.65
N SER A 232 26.57 32.04 -45.42
CA SER A 232 27.89 32.34 -44.76
C SER A 232 28.02 33.74 -44.14
N LEU A 233 28.16 33.79 -42.80
CA LEU A 233 28.77 34.83 -41.94
C LEU A 233 28.69 34.37 -40.45
N GLU A 234 29.27 35.10 -39.49
CA GLU A 234 30.53 34.71 -38.84
C GLU A 234 30.59 35.09 -37.35
N ALA A 235 31.54 34.50 -36.60
CA ALA A 235 31.85 34.69 -35.15
C ALA A 235 30.72 34.33 -34.15
N GLY A 236 30.96 33.76 -32.95
CA GLY A 236 32.18 33.35 -32.21
C GLY A 236 31.94 33.50 -30.69
N SER A 237 32.70 32.95 -29.72
CA SER A 237 33.72 31.87 -29.64
C SER A 237 34.08 31.69 -28.13
N GLY A 238 34.74 30.64 -27.61
CA GLY A 238 35.09 29.31 -28.13
C GLY A 238 34.14 28.23 -27.60
N GLY A 239 34.53 27.13 -26.92
CA GLY A 239 35.86 26.65 -26.49
C GLY A 239 36.04 26.66 -24.95
N SER A 240 36.53 25.61 -24.27
CA SER A 240 36.93 24.23 -24.65
C SER A 240 37.00 23.37 -23.37
N GLY A 241 37.02 22.03 -23.37
CA GLY A 241 36.98 21.05 -24.46
C GLY A 241 36.80 19.64 -23.89
N GLY A 242 36.77 18.61 -24.75
CA GLY A 242 36.60 17.20 -24.34
C GLY A 242 37.71 16.28 -24.86
N SER A 243 37.58 14.98 -24.59
CA SER A 243 38.39 13.93 -25.20
C SER A 243 37.58 12.64 -25.33
N GLU A 244 37.07 12.36 -26.53
CA GLU A 244 36.56 11.03 -26.91
C GLU A 244 37.71 10.17 -27.44
N SER A 245 37.61 8.85 -27.33
CA SER A 245 38.45 7.94 -28.11
C SER A 245 37.82 6.56 -28.32
N GLY A 246 37.60 6.21 -29.59
CA GLY A 246 37.76 4.84 -30.13
C GLY A 246 36.86 3.72 -29.57
N ALA A 247 35.85 3.34 -30.35
CA ALA A 247 35.05 2.14 -30.07
C ALA A 247 35.78 0.84 -30.47
N THR A 248 35.48 -0.24 -29.75
CA THR A 248 35.46 -1.61 -30.29
C THR A 248 34.20 -2.33 -29.82
N ALA A 249 33.63 -3.17 -30.68
CA ALA A 249 32.42 -3.93 -30.36
C ALA A 249 32.78 -5.33 -29.84
N GLY A 250 32.07 -5.79 -28.81
CA GLY A 250 32.20 -7.15 -28.28
C GLY A 250 30.95 -7.55 -27.50
N GLY A 251 30.26 -8.60 -27.94
CA GLY A 251 29.05 -9.08 -27.27
C GLY A 251 29.38 -9.85 -26.00
N GLY A 252 28.74 -9.48 -24.88
CA GLY A 252 28.85 -10.18 -23.60
C GLY A 252 27.63 -9.90 -22.72
N ALA A 253 27.08 -10.93 -22.08
CA ALA A 253 25.87 -10.83 -21.28
C ALA A 253 26.14 -10.05 -19.96
N SER A 254 25.56 -8.86 -19.82
CA SER A 254 25.72 -8.03 -18.63
C SER A 254 24.76 -8.44 -17.51
N GLY A 255 25.27 -9.19 -16.54
CA GLY A 255 24.60 -9.39 -15.26
C GLY A 255 24.41 -8.05 -14.55
N GLY A 256 23.15 -7.64 -14.32
CA GLY A 256 22.83 -6.31 -13.81
C GLY A 256 23.35 -6.04 -12.40
N HIS A 257 24.37 -5.18 -12.29
CA HIS A 257 24.81 -4.60 -11.02
C HIS A 257 23.67 -3.76 -10.42
N GLN A 258 23.03 -4.25 -9.35
CA GLN A 258 22.06 -3.46 -8.59
C GLN A 258 22.82 -2.52 -7.66
N GLY A 259 22.83 -1.22 -7.98
CA GLY A 259 23.50 -0.21 -7.16
C GLY A 259 22.90 -0.13 -5.75
N GLY A 260 23.74 0.06 -4.73
CA GLY A 260 23.33 0.02 -3.32
C GLY A 260 22.28 1.08 -2.93
N GLY A 261 21.60 0.82 -1.83
CA GLY A 261 21.06 1.86 -0.95
C GLY A 261 22.08 2.22 0.13
N GLU A 262 21.74 3.14 1.02
CA GLU A 262 22.45 3.29 2.29
C GLU A 262 22.11 2.10 3.20
N ASP A 263 23.11 1.53 3.88
CA ASP A 263 22.92 0.31 4.70
C ASP A 263 21.78 0.48 5.73
N GLY A 264 20.80 -0.44 5.69
CA GLY A 264 19.63 -0.42 6.57
C GLY A 264 18.53 0.61 6.23
N VAL A 265 18.56 1.26 5.05
CA VAL A 265 17.48 2.14 4.57
C VAL A 265 16.76 1.50 3.37
N ILE A 266 15.46 1.23 3.53
CA ILE A 266 14.61 0.66 2.48
C ILE A 266 14.15 1.77 1.53
N ASP A 267 14.18 1.50 0.24
CA ASP A 267 13.68 2.38 -0.81
C ASP A 267 12.76 1.64 -1.79
N GLU A 268 12.28 2.34 -2.81
CA GLU A 268 11.34 1.80 -3.80
C GLU A 268 11.87 0.65 -4.66
N ARG A 269 13.18 0.37 -4.66
CA ARG A 269 13.80 -0.76 -5.38
C ARG A 269 13.60 -2.08 -4.63
N HIS A 270 13.35 -2.02 -3.33
CA HIS A 270 13.23 -3.19 -2.46
C HIS A 270 11.89 -3.93 -2.67
N TRP A 271 11.93 -5.26 -2.72
CA TRP A 271 10.76 -6.13 -2.84
C TRP A 271 10.74 -7.17 -1.71
N ASN A 272 9.57 -7.41 -1.14
CA ASN A 272 9.41 -8.42 -0.10
C ASN A 272 9.49 -9.84 -0.71
N ASN A 273 10.65 -10.48 -0.55
CA ASN A 273 10.90 -11.85 -1.02
C ASN A 273 10.79 -12.89 0.11
N VAL A 274 10.33 -12.50 1.31
CA VAL A 274 10.30 -13.34 2.52
C VAL A 274 8.86 -13.73 2.89
N ALA A 275 7.87 -12.90 2.56
CA ALA A 275 6.47 -13.19 2.84
C ALA A 275 5.93 -14.34 1.95
N SER A 276 5.11 -15.20 2.56
CA SER A 276 4.54 -16.41 1.95
C SER A 276 3.13 -16.69 2.48
N GLU A 277 2.55 -17.83 2.09
CA GLU A 277 1.23 -18.26 2.59
C GLU A 277 1.20 -18.53 4.12
N ASP A 278 2.35 -18.93 4.70
CA ASP A 278 2.50 -19.26 6.12
C ASP A 278 3.22 -18.17 6.94
N PHE A 279 3.79 -17.14 6.31
CA PHE A 279 4.53 -16.07 6.98
C PHE A 279 4.21 -14.70 6.37
N LEU A 280 3.60 -13.81 7.15
CA LEU A 280 3.11 -12.50 6.72
C LEU A 280 2.17 -12.59 5.49
N PRO A 281 1.08 -13.37 5.54
CA PRO A 281 0.21 -13.63 4.37
C PRO A 281 -0.44 -12.36 3.79
N TYR A 282 -0.64 -11.32 4.60
CA TYR A 282 -1.05 -9.99 4.11
C TYR A 282 0.05 -9.35 3.23
N SER A 283 1.29 -9.35 3.70
CA SER A 283 2.44 -8.84 2.95
C SER A 283 2.67 -9.61 1.66
N TRP A 284 2.51 -10.94 1.69
CA TRP A 284 2.54 -11.79 0.50
C TRP A 284 1.45 -11.39 -0.49
N SER A 285 0.18 -11.32 -0.05
CA SER A 285 -0.93 -10.93 -0.93
C SER A 285 -0.77 -9.54 -1.57
N LYS A 286 -0.20 -8.57 -0.84
CA LYS A 286 0.14 -7.25 -1.39
C LYS A 286 1.31 -7.28 -2.36
N THR A 287 2.34 -8.08 -2.10
CA THR A 287 3.50 -8.25 -2.99
C THR A 287 3.09 -8.86 -4.32
N GLU A 288 2.35 -9.98 -4.29
CA GLU A 288 1.93 -10.68 -5.51
C GLU A 288 0.89 -9.90 -6.32
N ALA A 289 -0.02 -9.17 -5.67
CA ALA A 289 -0.93 -8.27 -6.38
C ALA A 289 -0.20 -7.09 -7.04
N GLU A 290 0.86 -6.53 -6.41
CA GLU A 290 1.68 -5.51 -7.04
C GLU A 290 2.51 -6.07 -8.21
N ARG A 291 3.14 -7.24 -8.04
CA ARG A 291 3.84 -7.97 -9.12
C ARG A 291 2.93 -8.19 -10.32
N ARG A 292 1.72 -8.73 -10.09
CA ARG A 292 0.74 -8.98 -11.13
C ARG A 292 0.33 -7.71 -11.88
N ALA A 293 0.23 -6.58 -11.19
CA ALA A 293 -0.05 -5.30 -11.83
C ALA A 293 1.09 -4.87 -12.77
N TRP A 294 2.35 -5.02 -12.36
CA TRP A 294 3.51 -4.71 -13.20
C TRP A 294 3.65 -5.67 -14.39
N GLU A 295 3.41 -6.97 -14.20
CA GLU A 295 3.36 -7.96 -15.30
C GLU A 295 2.35 -7.57 -16.38
N LEU A 296 1.13 -7.18 -15.98
CA LEU A 296 0.06 -6.81 -16.91
C LEU A 296 0.31 -5.44 -17.55
N ALA A 297 0.92 -4.50 -16.82
CA ALA A 297 1.33 -3.22 -17.37
C ALA A 297 2.42 -3.39 -18.45
N ALA A 298 3.36 -4.31 -18.26
CA ALA A 298 4.45 -4.59 -19.21
C ALA A 298 4.01 -5.28 -20.51
N GLN A 299 2.77 -5.75 -20.61
CA GLN A 299 2.20 -6.39 -21.82
C GLN A 299 1.62 -5.37 -22.81
N GLN A 300 1.71 -4.06 -22.53
CA GLN A 300 1.17 -2.98 -23.35
C GLN A 300 1.92 -1.65 -23.11
N ASP A 301 1.63 -0.63 -23.92
CA ASP A 301 2.27 0.69 -23.90
C ASP A 301 1.30 1.88 -23.70
N ARG A 302 0.00 1.68 -23.97
CA ARG A 302 -1.06 2.69 -23.94
C ARG A 302 -1.19 3.44 -22.60
N TRP A 303 -1.09 2.72 -21.48
CA TRP A 303 -1.21 3.27 -20.14
C TRP A 303 -0.01 2.91 -19.25
N ARG A 304 0.31 3.80 -18.29
CA ARG A 304 1.42 3.61 -17.36
C ARG A 304 0.94 3.25 -15.96
N LEU A 305 1.61 2.30 -15.31
CA LEU A 305 1.39 1.98 -13.90
C LEU A 305 2.24 2.89 -12.99
N VAL A 306 1.65 3.30 -11.88
CA VAL A 306 2.35 3.91 -10.74
C VAL A 306 1.86 3.21 -9.47
N SER A 307 2.76 2.79 -8.58
CA SER A 307 2.37 2.21 -7.28
C SER A 307 2.65 3.18 -6.15
N VAL A 308 1.70 3.34 -5.23
CA VAL A 308 1.85 4.11 -3.99
C VAL A 308 1.87 3.14 -2.82
N LEU A 309 2.91 3.23 -1.98
CA LEU A 309 3.23 2.28 -0.92
C LEU A 309 3.12 2.98 0.45
N PRO A 310 1.89 3.12 0.98
CA PRO A 310 1.68 3.71 2.29
C PRO A 310 2.18 2.79 3.42
N GLY A 311 2.67 3.45 4.48
CA GLY A 311 2.83 2.85 5.80
C GLY A 311 1.50 2.59 6.51
N PHE A 312 1.54 2.43 7.84
CA PHE A 312 0.35 2.31 8.67
C PHE A 312 -0.40 3.65 8.69
N VAL A 313 -1.52 3.71 7.98
CA VAL A 313 -2.24 4.97 7.72
C VAL A 313 -3.04 5.42 8.94
N LEU A 314 -2.88 6.67 9.35
CA LEU A 314 -3.58 7.34 10.45
C LEU A 314 -4.25 8.63 9.95
N GLY A 315 -5.06 9.29 10.77
CA GLY A 315 -5.74 10.55 10.42
C GLY A 315 -7.25 10.43 10.21
N PRO A 316 -7.95 11.56 9.97
CA PRO A 316 -9.40 11.64 9.85
C PRO A 316 -9.89 11.03 8.52
N CYS A 317 -11.04 10.34 8.52
CA CYS A 317 -11.57 9.70 7.32
C CYS A 317 -12.90 10.33 6.84
N VAL A 318 -13.35 10.02 5.62
CA VAL A 318 -14.67 10.50 5.15
C VAL A 318 -15.80 9.69 5.78
N GLY A 319 -15.94 8.42 5.41
CA GLY A 319 -16.98 7.54 5.97
C GLY A 319 -16.71 7.15 7.43
N GLY A 320 -17.77 6.92 8.21
CA GLY A 320 -17.61 6.38 9.56
C GLY A 320 -18.83 6.30 10.49
N GLY A 321 -20.04 6.69 10.07
CA GLY A 321 -21.24 6.40 10.87
C GLY A 321 -21.53 4.90 10.99
N GLY A 322 -22.27 4.50 12.02
CA GLY A 322 -22.84 3.13 12.12
C GLY A 322 -21.95 2.05 12.73
N GLY A 323 -20.81 2.39 13.35
CA GLY A 323 -20.09 1.47 14.26
C GLY A 323 -19.30 0.32 13.61
N ARG A 324 -19.25 0.23 12.27
CA ARG A 324 -18.71 -0.93 11.52
C ARG A 324 -17.53 -0.61 10.59
N SER A 325 -16.60 0.25 11.00
CA SER A 325 -15.32 0.38 10.30
C SER A 325 -14.50 -0.92 10.44
N ARG A 326 -13.98 -1.42 9.31
CA ARG A 326 -13.09 -2.61 9.23
C ARG A 326 -11.61 -2.24 9.10
N SER A 327 -11.24 -0.97 9.33
CA SER A 327 -9.85 -0.51 9.27
C SER A 327 -9.11 -0.86 10.57
N GLU A 328 -7.95 -1.54 10.46
CA GLU A 328 -7.10 -1.82 11.62
C GLU A 328 -6.60 -0.55 12.31
N SER A 329 -6.42 0.55 11.58
CA SER A 329 -6.07 1.84 12.18
C SER A 329 -7.14 2.32 13.16
N VAL A 330 -8.42 2.15 12.77
CA VAL A 330 -9.58 2.47 13.62
C VAL A 330 -9.69 1.48 14.78
N MET A 331 -9.45 0.19 14.56
CA MET A 331 -9.45 -0.83 15.63
C MET A 331 -8.30 -0.63 16.64
N LEU A 332 -7.11 -0.25 16.18
CA LEU A 332 -5.95 0.07 17.00
C LEU A 332 -6.24 1.27 17.90
N LEU A 333 -6.70 2.38 17.32
CA LEU A 333 -6.99 3.59 18.08
C LEU A 333 -8.20 3.41 19.02
N ARG A 334 -9.20 2.61 18.61
CA ARG A 334 -10.30 2.20 19.49
C ARG A 334 -9.81 1.42 20.70
N ARG A 335 -8.96 0.39 20.51
CA ARG A 335 -8.36 -0.38 21.62
C ARG A 335 -7.53 0.50 22.54
N LEU A 336 -6.83 1.49 21.99
CA LEU A 336 -6.04 2.47 22.74
C LEU A 336 -6.95 3.37 23.60
N CYS A 337 -7.98 3.99 23.00
CA CYS A 337 -8.93 4.86 23.71
C CYS A 337 -9.80 4.10 24.73
N GLU A 338 -10.10 2.83 24.48
CA GLU A 338 -10.75 1.93 25.46
C GLU A 338 -9.80 1.43 26.57
N GLY A 339 -8.52 1.79 26.54
CA GLY A 339 -7.54 1.45 27.59
C GLY A 339 -7.06 -0.01 27.58
N ALA A 340 -7.21 -0.73 26.46
CA ALA A 340 -6.84 -2.15 26.32
C ALA A 340 -5.33 -2.40 26.15
N MET A 341 -4.50 -1.35 26.30
CA MET A 341 -3.02 -1.37 26.25
C MET A 341 -2.39 -0.95 27.59
N TRP A 342 -3.17 -1.00 28.68
CA TRP A 342 -2.73 -0.73 30.04
C TRP A 342 -2.91 -1.99 30.90
N PRO A 343 -1.95 -2.34 31.79
CA PRO A 343 -0.74 -1.58 32.14
C PRO A 343 0.42 -1.72 31.15
N ALA A 344 0.42 -2.73 30.28
CA ALA A 344 1.52 -3.05 29.36
C ALA A 344 1.07 -3.13 27.90
N ALA A 345 1.99 -2.84 26.97
CA ALA A 345 1.72 -2.82 25.52
C ALA A 345 2.88 -3.43 24.70
N PRO A 346 2.64 -3.90 23.47
CA PRO A 346 3.69 -4.49 22.61
C PRO A 346 4.81 -3.51 22.22
N ASN A 347 6.03 -4.03 22.05
CA ASN A 347 7.13 -3.33 21.39
C ASN A 347 7.21 -3.71 19.90
N MET A 348 6.10 -3.52 19.20
CA MET A 348 6.01 -3.65 17.76
C MET A 348 6.21 -2.28 17.10
N GLY A 349 7.05 -2.22 16.08
CA GLY A 349 7.33 -1.03 15.29
C GLY A 349 6.19 -0.73 14.31
N LEU A 350 5.88 0.55 14.14
CA LEU A 350 4.89 1.06 13.20
C LEU A 350 5.52 2.20 12.42
N ALA A 351 5.82 1.98 11.13
CA ALA A 351 6.08 3.07 10.18
C ALA A 351 4.72 3.65 9.77
N THR A 352 4.55 4.97 9.89
CA THR A 352 3.23 5.63 9.86
C THR A 352 3.14 6.65 8.73
N ALA A 353 1.93 6.86 8.21
CA ALA A 353 1.62 7.90 7.23
C ALA A 353 0.27 8.55 7.56
N ASP A 354 0.12 9.85 7.32
CA ASP A 354 -1.19 10.49 7.40
C ASP A 354 -2.01 10.20 6.13
N VAL A 355 -3.31 9.94 6.30
CA VAL A 355 -4.22 9.66 5.19
C VAL A 355 -4.33 10.81 4.19
N ARG A 356 -4.01 12.05 4.61
CA ARG A 356 -3.97 13.25 3.77
C ARG A 356 -2.70 13.28 2.92
N ASP A 357 -1.56 12.89 3.47
CA ASP A 357 -0.31 12.68 2.72
C ASP A 357 -0.47 11.53 1.72
N VAL A 358 -1.14 10.43 2.13
CA VAL A 358 -1.46 9.29 1.24
C VAL A 358 -2.43 9.72 0.13
N ALA A 359 -3.45 10.52 0.43
CA ALA A 359 -4.38 11.04 -0.57
C ALA A 359 -3.68 11.97 -1.57
N ALA A 360 -2.80 12.84 -1.09
CA ALA A 360 -1.95 13.68 -1.93
C ALA A 360 -1.01 12.85 -2.82
N ALA A 361 -0.36 11.82 -2.27
CA ALA A 361 0.49 10.92 -3.04
C ALA A 361 -0.27 10.24 -4.19
N HIS A 362 -1.49 9.73 -3.96
CA HIS A 362 -2.30 9.11 -5.01
C HIS A 362 -2.79 10.10 -6.06
N CYS A 363 -3.24 11.30 -5.66
CA CYS A 363 -3.69 12.32 -6.61
C CYS A 363 -2.53 12.88 -7.45
N ARG A 364 -1.37 13.12 -6.82
CA ARG A 364 -0.17 13.58 -7.53
C ARG A 364 0.42 12.49 -8.43
N ALA A 365 0.43 11.23 -7.99
CA ALA A 365 0.78 10.09 -8.83
C ALA A 365 -0.15 9.96 -10.04
N ALA A 366 -1.45 10.23 -9.87
CA ALA A 366 -2.45 10.21 -10.94
C ALA A 366 -2.25 11.34 -11.96
N LEU A 367 -1.93 12.56 -11.50
CA LEU A 367 -2.05 13.79 -12.30
C LEU A 367 -0.72 14.32 -12.84
N LEU A 368 0.39 14.27 -12.09
CA LEU A 368 1.65 14.87 -12.54
C LEU A 368 2.25 14.07 -13.72
N PRO A 369 2.70 14.70 -14.82
CA PRO A 369 3.24 13.98 -15.98
C PRO A 369 4.45 13.09 -15.67
N GLY A 370 5.36 13.55 -14.81
CA GLY A 370 6.59 12.82 -14.44
C GLY A 370 6.38 11.60 -13.53
N ALA A 371 5.21 11.45 -12.90
CA ALA A 371 4.97 10.38 -11.93
C ALA A 371 5.10 8.98 -12.56
N SER A 372 5.99 8.16 -11.99
CA SER A 372 6.44 6.89 -12.55
C SER A 372 6.99 5.90 -11.51
N GLY A 373 6.83 4.59 -11.75
CA GLY A 373 7.40 3.56 -10.90
C GLY A 373 6.63 3.38 -9.58
N ARG A 374 7.36 3.26 -8.48
CA ARG A 374 6.83 3.06 -7.11
C ARG A 374 7.14 4.30 -6.26
N TYR A 375 6.33 4.61 -5.24
CA TYR A 375 6.58 5.70 -4.29
C TYR A 375 6.29 5.27 -2.85
N LEU A 376 7.27 5.39 -1.96
CA LEU A 376 7.10 5.16 -0.53
C LEU A 376 6.45 6.37 0.15
N VAL A 377 5.41 6.10 0.95
CA VAL A 377 4.66 7.14 1.67
C VAL A 377 4.68 6.80 3.17
N VAL A 378 5.67 7.36 3.86
CA VAL A 378 5.96 7.15 5.28
C VAL A 378 6.40 8.49 5.88
N GLY A 379 5.54 9.10 6.69
CA GLY A 379 5.82 10.38 7.35
C GLY A 379 6.62 10.28 8.64
N GLY A 380 6.76 9.07 9.19
CA GLY A 380 7.56 8.81 10.39
C GLY A 380 7.41 7.39 10.90
N GLY A 381 7.79 7.15 12.15
CA GLY A 381 7.60 5.85 12.78
C GLY A 381 7.72 5.85 14.29
N THR A 382 7.02 4.92 14.94
CA THR A 382 6.97 4.79 16.40
C THR A 382 6.89 3.32 16.82
N ARG A 383 6.73 3.05 18.12
CA ARG A 383 6.47 1.71 18.66
C ARG A 383 5.14 1.69 19.39
N MET A 384 4.39 0.59 19.31
CA MET A 384 3.00 0.54 19.78
C MET A 384 2.82 0.96 21.25
N TRP A 385 3.74 0.60 22.15
CA TRP A 385 3.71 1.08 23.55
C TRP A 385 3.90 2.60 23.73
N ARG A 386 4.52 3.31 22.78
CA ARG A 386 4.64 4.77 22.82
C ARG A 386 3.33 5.47 22.45
N LEU A 387 2.46 4.85 21.65
CA LEU A 387 1.18 5.45 21.25
C LEU A 387 0.30 5.80 22.47
N THR A 388 0.29 4.96 23.51
CA THR A 388 -0.47 5.24 24.75
C THR A 388 0.09 6.45 25.51
N ALA A 389 1.40 6.69 25.44
CA ALA A 389 2.03 7.87 26.02
C ALA A 389 1.75 9.13 25.19
N LEU A 390 1.81 9.03 23.84
CA LEU A 390 1.47 10.14 22.94
C LEU A 390 0.01 10.59 23.13
N VAL A 391 -0.95 9.67 23.12
CA VAL A 391 -2.37 10.02 23.31
C VAL A 391 -2.63 10.51 24.74
N ALA A 392 -1.97 9.96 25.77
CA ALA A 392 -2.08 10.50 27.13
C ALA A 392 -1.50 11.94 27.26
N ALA A 393 -0.50 12.30 26.45
CA ALA A 393 0.05 13.65 26.38
C ALA A 393 -0.81 14.62 25.55
N LEU A 394 -1.49 14.13 24.50
CA LEU A 394 -2.48 14.90 23.74
C LEU A 394 -3.73 15.22 24.57
N TYR A 395 -4.09 14.35 25.52
CA TYR A 395 -5.31 14.46 26.33
C TYR A 395 -5.02 14.43 27.84
N PRO A 396 -4.32 15.45 28.38
CA PRO A 396 -3.95 15.51 29.79
C PRO A 396 -5.19 15.50 30.69
N GLY A 397 -5.18 14.67 31.74
CA GLY A 397 -6.34 14.45 32.62
C GLY A 397 -7.43 13.54 32.03
N GLY A 398 -7.24 12.99 30.83
CA GLY A 398 -8.15 12.03 30.21
C GLY A 398 -8.11 10.62 30.81
N ALA A 399 -9.01 9.75 30.33
CA ALA A 399 -9.12 8.35 30.73
C ALA A 399 -8.01 7.45 30.15
N VAL A 400 -7.35 7.88 29.06
CA VAL A 400 -6.25 7.13 28.44
C VAL A 400 -5.00 7.24 29.30
N ARG A 401 -4.50 6.09 29.78
CA ARG A 401 -3.29 6.00 30.60
C ARG A 401 -2.10 5.54 29.76
N ARG A 402 -0.93 6.18 29.95
CA ARG A 402 0.35 5.67 29.43
C ARG A 402 0.57 4.22 29.90
N SER A 403 1.07 3.37 29.00
CA SER A 403 1.58 2.06 29.40
C SER A 403 2.81 2.25 30.30
N VAL A 404 2.89 1.48 31.40
CA VAL A 404 4.01 1.56 32.36
C VAL A 404 5.09 0.52 32.09
N ALA A 405 4.81 -0.48 31.25
CA ALA A 405 5.74 -1.51 30.84
C ALA A 405 5.55 -1.93 29.37
N VAL A 406 6.61 -2.52 28.80
CA VAL A 406 6.52 -3.31 27.56
C VAL A 406 6.03 -4.71 27.93
N ALA A 407 5.02 -5.22 27.21
CA ALA A 407 4.55 -6.59 27.38
C ALA A 407 5.62 -7.60 26.90
N PRO A 408 5.88 -8.72 27.60
CA PRO A 408 6.89 -9.70 27.18
C PRO A 408 6.61 -10.29 25.78
N ARG A 409 7.64 -10.42 24.93
CA ARG A 409 7.47 -10.90 23.54
C ARG A 409 6.74 -12.24 23.44
N ALA A 410 7.08 -13.20 24.29
CA ALA A 410 6.43 -14.52 24.31
C ALA A 410 4.93 -14.43 24.66
N LEU A 411 4.55 -13.54 25.58
CA LEU A 411 3.14 -13.29 25.95
C LEU A 411 2.37 -12.67 24.78
N VAL A 412 2.96 -11.70 24.09
CA VAL A 412 2.34 -11.06 22.91
C VAL A 412 2.25 -12.04 21.73
N ALA A 413 3.22 -12.93 21.54
CA ALA A 413 3.16 -13.96 20.50
C ALA A 413 2.08 -15.03 20.79
N ALA A 414 1.91 -15.43 22.05
CA ALA A 414 0.91 -16.42 22.45
C ALA A 414 -0.53 -15.87 22.48
N LEU A 415 -0.73 -14.65 23.01
CA LEU A 415 -2.07 -14.04 23.13
C LEU A 415 -2.44 -13.12 21.97
N GLY A 416 -1.48 -12.77 21.09
CA GLY A 416 -1.65 -11.87 19.96
C GLY A 416 -2.83 -12.22 19.04
N PRO A 417 -2.99 -13.49 18.61
CA PRO A 417 -4.10 -13.88 17.74
C PRO A 417 -5.48 -13.67 18.40
N ALA A 418 -5.61 -14.00 19.68
CA ALA A 418 -6.88 -13.88 20.40
C ALA A 418 -7.21 -12.42 20.81
N VAL A 419 -6.23 -11.71 21.37
CA VAL A 419 -6.45 -10.39 22.01
C VAL A 419 -6.22 -9.23 21.04
N LEU A 420 -5.19 -9.32 20.19
CA LEU A 420 -4.82 -8.28 19.23
C LEU A 420 -5.26 -8.58 17.80
N HIS A 421 -5.68 -9.82 17.50
CA HIS A 421 -6.00 -10.28 16.14
C HIS A 421 -4.80 -10.14 15.19
N LEU A 422 -3.59 -10.39 15.73
CA LEU A 422 -2.31 -10.36 15.00
C LEU A 422 -1.66 -11.73 15.09
N GLY A 423 -1.18 -12.25 13.95
CA GLY A 423 -0.41 -13.50 13.91
C GLY A 423 0.93 -13.40 14.64
N SER A 424 1.45 -14.53 15.11
CA SER A 424 2.75 -14.61 15.80
C SER A 424 3.92 -14.22 14.90
N ASP A 425 3.77 -14.42 13.59
CA ASP A 425 4.62 -13.96 12.49
C ASP A 425 4.66 -12.42 12.41
N VAL A 426 3.50 -11.75 12.49
CA VAL A 426 3.41 -10.28 12.51
C VAL A 426 4.07 -9.73 13.78
N VAL A 427 3.83 -10.37 14.93
CA VAL A 427 4.48 -10.03 16.21
C VAL A 427 6.00 -10.24 16.13
N GLU A 428 6.47 -11.29 15.44
CA GLU A 428 7.90 -11.55 15.23
C GLU A 428 8.55 -10.53 14.29
N ALA A 429 8.01 -10.32 13.10
CA ALA A 429 8.57 -9.44 12.09
C ALA A 429 8.68 -7.99 12.60
N THR A 430 7.62 -7.49 13.24
CA THR A 430 7.54 -6.10 13.69
C THR A 430 8.19 -5.84 15.06
N TRP A 431 8.76 -6.82 15.76
CA TRP A 431 9.31 -6.61 17.11
C TRP A 431 10.56 -5.73 17.12
N GLY A 432 10.43 -4.47 17.56
CA GLY A 432 11.53 -3.50 17.55
C GLY A 432 11.08 -2.05 17.31
N PRO A 433 12.01 -1.16 16.93
CA PRO A 433 11.65 0.00 16.11
C PRO A 433 11.14 -0.45 14.72
N PRO A 434 10.39 0.39 14.00
CA PRO A 434 10.10 0.15 12.60
C PRO A 434 11.38 0.31 11.74
N PRO A 435 11.44 -0.31 10.55
CA PRO A 435 12.49 -0.04 9.57
C PRO A 435 12.56 1.43 9.15
N ARG A 436 13.72 1.86 8.62
CA ARG A 436 13.88 3.18 7.99
C ARG A 436 13.48 3.08 6.52
N PHE A 437 12.75 4.09 6.05
CA PHE A 437 12.31 4.20 4.66
C PHE A 437 12.83 5.52 4.07
N SER A 438 13.41 5.45 2.88
CA SER A 438 13.60 6.62 2.02
C SER A 438 12.25 6.99 1.41
N THR A 439 11.84 8.25 1.58
CA THR A 439 10.69 8.84 0.88
C THR A 439 11.13 9.92 -0.09
N ARG A 440 12.41 9.89 -0.50
CA ARG A 440 13.06 10.88 -1.37
C ARG A 440 12.27 11.11 -2.66
N ARG A 441 11.85 10.03 -3.36
CA ARG A 441 11.07 10.15 -4.61
C ARG A 441 9.73 10.87 -4.40
N ALA A 442 9.05 10.61 -3.28
CA ALA A 442 7.80 11.29 -2.94
C ALA A 442 8.01 12.79 -2.65
N ALA A 443 9.13 13.15 -2.01
CA ALA A 443 9.47 14.55 -1.74
C ALA A 443 9.96 15.34 -2.98
N GLU A 444 10.74 14.70 -3.85
CA GLU A 444 11.31 15.32 -5.06
C GLU A 444 10.31 15.34 -6.23
N GLU A 445 9.67 14.21 -6.54
CA GLU A 445 8.84 14.04 -7.75
C GLU A 445 7.34 14.27 -7.50
N LEU A 446 6.83 13.96 -6.29
CA LEU A 446 5.45 14.23 -5.90
C LEU A 446 5.32 15.45 -4.95
N GLY A 447 6.41 16.20 -4.72
CA GLY A 447 6.39 17.42 -3.91
C GLY A 447 5.94 17.24 -2.45
N LEU A 448 6.00 16.03 -1.89
CA LEU A 448 5.68 15.73 -0.48
C LEU A 448 6.88 16.03 0.42
N ARG A 449 7.28 17.31 0.45
CA ARG A 449 8.47 17.80 1.18
C ARG A 449 8.27 17.97 2.68
N SER A 450 7.03 17.88 3.14
CA SER A 450 6.61 17.99 4.54
C SER A 450 5.51 16.96 4.80
N TRP A 451 5.66 16.18 5.86
CA TRP A 451 4.68 15.18 6.30
C TRP A 451 3.85 15.73 7.46
N VAL A 452 2.60 15.30 7.59
CA VAL A 452 1.80 15.64 8.77
C VAL A 452 2.39 14.93 10.01
N PRO A 453 2.63 15.64 11.14
CA PRO A 453 3.19 15.03 12.35
C PRO A 453 2.30 13.92 12.92
N LEU A 454 2.92 12.86 13.46
CA LEU A 454 2.20 11.73 14.06
C LEU A 454 1.23 12.15 15.18
N GLU A 455 1.63 13.12 16.00
CA GLU A 455 0.83 13.71 17.08
C GLU A 455 -0.39 14.48 16.56
N GLU A 456 -0.31 15.04 15.35
CA GLU A 456 -1.41 15.71 14.66
C GLU A 456 -2.35 14.66 14.03
N SER A 457 -1.80 13.70 13.27
CA SER A 457 -2.56 12.56 12.73
C SER A 457 -3.34 11.79 13.80
N LEU A 458 -2.72 11.56 14.98
CA LEU A 458 -3.38 10.89 16.11
C LEU A 458 -4.49 11.74 16.72
N ARG A 459 -4.28 13.04 16.89
CA ARG A 459 -5.29 13.97 17.43
C ARG A 459 -6.49 14.06 16.50
N ASP A 460 -6.27 14.42 15.24
CA ASP A 460 -7.34 14.61 14.26
C ASP A 460 -8.15 13.31 14.06
N MET A 461 -7.49 12.15 14.11
CA MET A 461 -8.15 10.84 14.07
C MET A 461 -8.95 10.51 15.33
N VAL A 462 -8.49 10.91 16.53
CA VAL A 462 -9.27 10.74 17.76
C VAL A 462 -10.53 11.61 17.72
N GLU A 463 -10.40 12.89 17.37
CA GLU A 463 -11.54 13.81 17.29
C GLU A 463 -12.57 13.35 16.23
N ASP A 464 -12.10 13.00 15.03
CA ASP A 464 -12.95 12.50 13.94
C ASP A 464 -13.74 11.26 14.36
N LEU A 465 -13.04 10.22 14.84
CA LEU A 465 -13.69 8.97 15.26
C LEU A 465 -14.59 9.16 16.50
N ALA A 466 -14.27 10.09 17.40
CA ALA A 466 -15.11 10.41 18.55
C ALA A 466 -16.39 11.14 18.14
N SER A 467 -16.30 12.11 17.21
CA SER A 467 -17.46 12.81 16.65
C SER A 467 -18.45 11.86 15.95
N LYS A 468 -17.92 10.78 15.36
CA LYS A 468 -18.68 9.70 14.70
C LYS A 468 -19.16 8.59 15.65
N GLY A 469 -18.82 8.66 16.94
CA GLY A 469 -19.15 7.62 17.93
C GLY A 469 -18.43 6.27 17.72
N LEU A 470 -17.35 6.23 16.91
CA LEU A 470 -16.57 5.03 16.65
C LEU A 470 -15.56 4.71 17.75
N VAL A 471 -15.07 5.73 18.46
CA VAL A 471 -14.26 5.60 19.67
C VAL A 471 -14.84 6.44 20.80
N ARG A 472 -14.55 6.05 22.04
CA ARG A 472 -14.84 6.89 23.20
C ARG A 472 -13.80 8.01 23.30
N HIS A 473 -14.25 9.27 23.34
CA HIS A 473 -13.36 10.43 23.45
C HIS A 473 -12.49 10.36 24.73
N PRO A 474 -11.16 10.56 24.67
CA PRO A 474 -10.27 10.41 25.83
C PRO A 474 -10.63 11.28 27.05
N LEU A 475 -11.20 12.48 26.86
CA LEU A 475 -11.60 13.37 27.97
C LEU A 475 -12.98 13.03 28.57
N SER A 476 -13.71 12.05 28.03
CA SER A 476 -15.07 11.73 28.51
C SER A 476 -15.05 11.14 29.93
N ARG A 477 -15.61 11.88 30.90
CA ARG A 477 -15.72 11.42 32.30
C ARG A 477 -16.71 10.26 32.41
N GLY A 478 -16.22 9.15 32.94
CA GLY A 478 -16.95 7.89 33.13
C GLY A 478 -15.95 6.77 33.41
N GLY A 479 -16.36 5.68 34.08
CA GLY A 479 -15.45 4.64 34.53
C GLY A 479 -14.54 4.06 33.43
N ILE A 480 -13.33 3.65 33.82
CA ILE A 480 -12.55 2.67 33.06
C ILE A 480 -13.39 1.39 32.98
N VAL A 481 -13.49 0.77 31.80
CA VAL A 481 -14.24 -0.49 31.64
C VAL A 481 -13.40 -1.64 32.20
N LEU A 482 -13.43 -1.79 33.53
CA LEU A 482 -12.63 -2.77 34.29
C LEU A 482 -12.73 -4.18 33.70
N GLY A 483 -13.90 -4.58 33.16
CA GLY A 483 -14.11 -5.90 32.57
C GLY A 483 -13.10 -6.29 31.47
N LYS A 484 -12.60 -5.35 30.66
CA LYS A 484 -11.57 -5.66 29.65
C LYS A 484 -10.15 -5.73 30.24
N GLN A 485 -9.87 -4.93 31.27
CA GLN A 485 -8.57 -4.97 31.96
C GLN A 485 -8.47 -6.17 32.91
N ALA A 486 -9.58 -6.63 33.48
CA ALA A 486 -9.66 -7.87 34.25
C ALA A 486 -9.18 -9.08 33.43
N ALA A 487 -9.59 -9.20 32.17
CA ALA A 487 -9.11 -10.27 31.28
C ALA A 487 -7.57 -10.22 31.08
N TRP A 488 -7.00 -9.03 30.87
CA TRP A 488 -5.54 -8.85 30.77
C TRP A 488 -4.81 -9.14 32.07
N LEU A 489 -5.34 -8.70 33.21
CA LEU A 489 -4.74 -8.92 34.54
C LEU A 489 -4.86 -10.39 34.97
N LEU A 490 -5.95 -11.07 34.63
CA LEU A 490 -6.11 -12.52 34.83
C LEU A 490 -5.18 -13.32 33.91
N ALA A 491 -5.06 -12.95 32.63
CA ALA A 491 -4.12 -13.62 31.72
C ALA A 491 -2.65 -13.39 32.12
N LEU A 492 -2.29 -12.16 32.51
CA LEU A 492 -0.96 -11.84 33.02
C LEU A 492 -0.68 -12.54 34.35
N GLY A 493 -1.64 -12.54 35.27
CA GLY A 493 -1.55 -13.24 36.56
C GLY A 493 -1.43 -14.75 36.40
N LEU A 494 -2.21 -15.35 35.48
CA LEU A 494 -2.11 -16.77 35.14
C LEU A 494 -0.75 -17.11 34.52
N VAL A 495 -0.21 -16.26 33.63
CA VAL A 495 1.12 -16.49 33.05
C VAL A 495 2.24 -16.30 34.06
N VAL A 496 2.13 -15.34 34.99
CA VAL A 496 3.08 -15.20 36.12
C VAL A 496 2.98 -16.42 37.04
N LEU A 497 1.78 -16.87 37.39
CA LEU A 497 1.56 -18.08 38.19
C LEU A 497 2.16 -19.32 37.51
N LEU A 498 1.92 -19.51 36.21
CA LEU A 498 2.50 -20.62 35.44
C LEU A 498 4.03 -20.50 35.37
N ALA A 499 4.59 -19.30 35.16
CA ALA A 499 6.04 -19.10 35.16
C ALA A 499 6.68 -19.40 36.53
N VAL A 500 6.01 -19.05 37.64
CA VAL A 500 6.45 -19.40 39.00
C VAL A 500 6.34 -20.91 39.23
N VAL A 501 5.23 -21.55 38.85
CA VAL A 501 5.02 -23.00 39.03
C VAL A 501 6.01 -23.82 38.19
N PHE A 502 6.19 -23.50 36.91
CA PHE A 502 7.16 -24.20 36.06
C PHE A 502 8.62 -23.86 36.43
N GLY A 503 8.91 -22.63 36.86
CA GLY A 503 10.23 -22.25 37.39
C GLY A 503 10.59 -23.01 38.67
N ALA A 504 9.65 -23.09 39.62
CA ALA A 504 9.81 -23.89 40.84
C ALA A 504 9.94 -25.39 40.52
N ALA A 505 9.14 -25.91 39.58
CA ALA A 505 9.23 -27.31 39.14
C ALA A 505 10.54 -27.64 38.41
N ALA A 506 11.16 -26.66 37.73
CA ALA A 506 12.51 -26.80 37.18
C ALA A 506 13.58 -26.79 38.28
N ALA A 507 13.52 -25.81 39.19
CA ALA A 507 14.45 -25.72 40.33
C ALA A 507 14.41 -26.98 41.23
N LEU A 508 13.22 -27.53 41.47
CA LEU A 508 13.02 -28.78 42.23
C LEU A 508 13.53 -30.03 41.52
N ARG A 509 13.79 -29.98 40.20
CA ARG A 509 14.49 -31.06 39.48
C ARG A 509 16.00 -30.91 39.58
N THR A 510 16.54 -29.70 39.47
CA THR A 510 17.98 -29.43 39.67
C THR A 510 18.43 -29.50 41.13
N LEU A 511 17.50 -29.70 42.08
CA LEU A 511 17.78 -30.01 43.50
C LEU A 511 17.50 -31.50 43.83
N ARG A 512 17.28 -32.36 42.83
CA ARG A 512 16.98 -33.80 42.97
C ARG A 512 17.85 -34.71 42.09
N GLY A 513 18.85 -34.14 41.43
CA GLY A 513 19.94 -34.83 40.74
C GLY A 513 21.26 -34.20 41.16
#